data_AF-A0A3M2W1M9-F1
#
_entry.id   AF-A0A3M2W1M9-F1
#
_cell.length_a   1.000
_cell.length_b   1.000
_cell.length_c   1.000
_cell.angle_alpha   90.00
_cell.angle_beta   90.00
_cell.angle_gamma   90.00
#
_symmetry.space_group_name_H-M   'P 1'
#
loop_
_entity.id
_entity.type
_entity.pdbx_description
1 polymer ?
#
loop_
_entity_poly.entity_id
_entity_poly.type
_entity_poly.pdbx_seq_one_letter_code
_entity_poly.pdbx_strand_id
1 'polypeptide(L)' 'EFAALVRSKLKVGGVFHMATDWGPYAEYMLEVMSVAPGYRNQAEDNQYVPRPAERPITKFERRGEKLGHGVWDLKFEKVD' A
#
# COMPACT_ATOMS: atom_id res chain seq x y z
N GLU A 1 -2.95 -14.02 6.62
CA GLU A 1 -3.75 -14.87 5.71
C GLU A 1 -4.12 -14.16 4.40
N PHE A 2 -4.77 -12.98 4.45
CA PHE A 2 -5.19 -12.24 3.25
C PHE A 2 -4.04 -11.88 2.28
N ALA A 3 -2.92 -11.35 2.77
CA ALA A 3 -1.78 -10.99 1.92
C ALA A 3 -1.24 -12.19 1.09
N ALA A 4 -1.23 -13.38 1.70
CA ALA A 4 -0.82 -14.61 1.02
C ALA A 4 -1.84 -15.05 -0.05
N LEU A 5 -3.14 -14.88 0.22
CA LEU A 5 -4.20 -15.12 -0.76
C LEU A 5 -4.03 -14.19 -1.98
N VAL A 6 -3.81 -12.89 -1.76
CA VAL A 6 -3.54 -11.93 -2.85
C VAL A 6 -2.30 -12.35 -3.63
N ARG A 7 -1.21 -12.73 -2.95
CA ARG A 7 0.04 -13.18 -3.58
C ARG A 7 -0.18 -14.38 -4.50
N SER A 8 -1.06 -15.31 -4.11
CA SER A 8 -1.39 -16.48 -4.94
C SER A 8 -2.02 -16.13 -6.28
N LYS A 9 -2.62 -14.93 -6.41
CA LYS A 9 -3.30 -14.45 -7.62
C LYS A 9 -2.44 -13.52 -8.47
N LEU A 10 -1.35 -12.97 -7.90
CA LEU A 10 -0.42 -12.13 -8.63
C LEU A 10 0.56 -13.00 -9.44
N LYS A 11 0.91 -12.54 -10.65
CA LYS A 11 2.10 -13.03 -11.35
C LYS A 11 3.37 -12.54 -10.64
N VAL A 12 4.50 -13.22 -10.85
CA VAL A 12 5.80 -12.69 -10.43
C VAL A 12 6.04 -11.33 -11.09
N GLY A 13 6.51 -10.35 -10.32
CA GLY A 13 6.59 -8.93 -10.69
C GLY A 13 5.25 -8.18 -10.62
N GLY A 14 4.15 -8.85 -10.24
CA GLY A 14 2.87 -8.20 -9.99
C GLY A 14 2.90 -7.35 -8.72
N VAL A 15 2.22 -6.20 -8.74
CA VAL A 15 2.21 -5.25 -7.62
C VAL A 15 0.89 -5.32 -6.88
N PHE A 16 0.97 -5.52 -5.57
CA PHE A 16 -0.13 -5.25 -4.66
C PHE A 16 -0.05 -3.80 -4.19
N HIS A 17 -0.94 -2.95 -4.72
CA HIS A 17 -1.04 -1.54 -4.35
C HIS A 17 -2.22 -1.34 -3.42
N MET A 18 -1.94 -0.85 -2.20
CA MET A 18 -2.93 -0.50 -1.19
C MET A 18 -2.84 1.00 -0.90
N ALA A 19 -3.98 1.60 -0.53
CA ALA A 19 -4.01 2.99 -0.09
C ALA A 19 -5.02 3.17 1.04
N THR A 20 -4.69 4.02 2.01
CA THR A 20 -5.56 4.35 3.14
C THR A 20 -5.38 5.82 3.55
N ASP A 21 -6.45 6.45 4.01
CA ASP A 21 -6.48 7.81 4.58
C ASP A 21 -6.41 7.80 6.12
N TRP A 22 -6.15 6.63 6.72
CA TRP A 22 -6.07 6.44 8.16
C TRP A 22 -4.68 5.97 8.60
N GLY A 23 -3.92 6.86 9.26
CA GLY A 23 -2.51 6.63 9.65
C GLY A 23 -2.25 5.35 10.47
N PRO A 24 -2.97 5.11 11.58
CA PRO A 24 -2.82 3.86 12.34
C PRO A 24 -3.06 2.60 11.51
N TYR A 25 -3.96 2.67 10.53
CA TYR A 25 -4.19 1.55 9.64
C TYR A 25 -3.06 1.40 8.61
N ALA A 26 -2.48 2.51 8.15
CA ALA A 26 -1.30 2.50 7.27
C ALA A 26 -0.09 1.85 7.96
N GLU A 27 0.16 2.17 9.23
CA GLU A 27 1.19 1.54 10.06
C GLU A 27 0.96 0.04 10.19
N TYR A 28 -0.28 -0.37 10.50
CA TYR A 28 -0.64 -1.78 10.58
C TYR A 28 -0.46 -2.52 9.24
N MET A 29 -0.86 -1.90 8.12
CA MET A 29 -0.64 -2.46 6.78
C MET A 29 0.85 -2.67 6.51
N LEU A 30 1.68 -1.69 6.88
CA LEU A 30 3.12 -1.77 6.71
C LEU A 30 3.72 -2.91 7.54
N GLU A 31 3.33 -3.04 8.80
CA GLU A 31 3.80 -4.11 9.69
C GLU A 31 3.49 -5.49 9.11
N VAL A 32 2.23 -5.71 8.70
CA VAL A 32 1.79 -6.99 8.13
C VAL A 32 2.54 -7.32 6.84
N MET A 33 2.71 -6.33 5.95
CA MET A 33 3.36 -6.57 4.66
C MET A 33 4.87 -6.69 4.75
N SER A 34 5.51 -6.02 5.72
CA SER A 34 6.96 -6.09 5.93
C SER A 34 7.45 -7.48 6.31
N VAL A 35 6.61 -8.27 6.98
CA VAL A 35 6.91 -9.67 7.33
C VAL A 35 6.27 -10.69 6.38
N ALA A 36 5.52 -10.24 5.36
CA ALA A 36 4.82 -11.13 4.44
C ALA A 36 5.81 -11.78 3.45
N PRO A 37 5.91 -13.13 3.41
CA PRO A 37 6.85 -13.80 2.53
C PRO A 37 6.59 -13.53 1.04
N GLY A 38 7.66 -13.44 0.24
CA GLY A 38 7.59 -13.29 -1.22
C GLY A 38 7.01 -11.97 -1.71
N TYR A 39 6.93 -10.97 -0.83
CA TYR A 39 6.71 -9.58 -1.20
C TYR A 39 7.98 -8.77 -0.99
N ARG A 40 8.19 -7.78 -1.86
CA ARG A 40 9.24 -6.76 -1.75
C ARG A 40 8.59 -5.38 -1.72
N ASN A 41 8.87 -4.59 -0.69
CA ASN A 41 8.41 -3.19 -0.65
C ASN A 41 9.10 -2.39 -1.77
N GLN A 42 8.34 -1.57 -2.49
CA GLN A 42 8.86 -0.69 -3.54
C GLN A 42 9.16 0.74 -3.03
N ALA A 43 8.85 1.06 -1.77
CA ALA A 43 9.22 2.32 -1.15
C ALA A 43 10.75 2.41 -0.93
N GLU A 44 11.35 3.57 -1.22
CA GLU A 44 12.80 3.79 -1.09
C GLU A 44 13.29 3.67 0.37
N ASP A 45 12.44 4.04 1.32
CA ASP A 45 12.70 4.01 2.77
C ASP A 45 12.09 2.79 3.46
N ASN A 46 11.57 1.83 2.69
CA ASN A 46 10.78 0.69 3.17
C ASN A 46 9.51 1.06 3.95
N GLN A 47 8.97 2.26 3.78
CA GLN A 47 7.72 2.68 4.40
C GLN A 47 6.62 2.79 3.33
N TYR A 48 6.35 4.02 2.87
CA TYR A 48 5.24 4.36 2.01
C TYR A 48 5.75 4.86 0.67
N VAL A 49 5.04 4.55 -0.41
CA VAL A 49 5.36 5.13 -1.71
C VAL A 49 4.70 6.50 -1.85
N PRO A 50 5.32 7.45 -2.56
CA PRO A 50 4.63 8.67 -2.94
C PRO A 50 3.39 8.32 -3.76
N ARG A 51 2.31 9.10 -3.57
CA ARG A 51 1.07 8.93 -4.33
C ARG A 51 1.39 8.96 -5.83
N PRO A 52 1.08 7.90 -6.59
CA PRO A 52 1.31 7.90 -8.02
C PRO A 52 0.32 8.82 -8.74
N ALA A 53 0.79 9.57 -9.73
CA ALA A 53 -0.02 10.54 -10.47
C ALA A 53 -1.21 9.91 -11.22
N GLU A 54 -1.11 8.62 -11.53
CA GLU A 54 -2.16 7.85 -12.22
C GLU A 54 -3.37 7.54 -11.33
N ARG A 55 -3.30 7.73 -10.00
CA ARG A 55 -4.38 7.38 -9.08
C ARG A 55 -5.42 8.51 -8.97
N PRO A 56 -6.64 8.34 -9.53
CA PRO A 56 -7.66 9.38 -9.49
C PRO A 56 -8.04 9.71 -8.04
N ILE A 57 -8.28 10.99 -7.78
CA ILE A 57 -8.64 11.49 -6.45
C ILE A 57 -10.07 11.05 -6.11
N THR A 58 -10.23 10.29 -5.03
CA THR A 58 -11.54 9.88 -4.55
C THR A 58 -12.19 10.98 -3.70
N LYS A 59 -13.51 10.86 -3.48
CA LYS A 59 -14.26 11.78 -2.61
C LYS A 59 -13.82 11.73 -1.13
N PHE A 60 -13.28 10.59 -0.68
CA PHE A 60 -12.83 10.39 0.70
C PHE A 60 -11.52 11.16 0.94
N GLU A 61 -10.61 11.10 -0.03
CA GLU A 61 -9.34 11.84 0.03
C GLU A 61 -9.56 13.35 0.01
N ARG A 62 -10.49 13.86 -0.81
CA ARG A 62 -10.85 15.30 -0.77
C ARG A 62 -11.39 15.74 0.59
N ARG A 63 -12.02 14.83 1.34
CA ARG A 63 -12.50 15.10 2.70
C ARG A 63 -11.35 14.98 3.71
N GLY A 64 -10.49 13.96 3.57
CA GLY A 64 -9.30 13.76 4.40
C GLY A 64 -8.31 14.93 4.29
N GLU A 65 -8.03 15.39 3.08
CA GLU A 65 -7.14 16.52 2.80
C GLU A 65 -7.65 17.82 3.45
N LYS A 66 -8.97 18.07 3.40
CA LYS A 66 -9.61 19.19 4.11
C LYS A 66 -9.50 19.10 5.63
N LEU A 67 -9.32 17.90 6.17
CA LEU A 67 -9.15 17.63 7.60
C LEU A 67 -7.67 17.49 7.99
N GLY A 68 -6.73 17.65 7.05
CA GLY A 68 -5.30 17.48 7.28
C GLY A 68 -4.85 16.01 7.40
N HIS A 69 -5.69 15.06 7.00
CA HIS A 69 -5.32 13.65 6.96
C HIS A 69 -4.51 13.36 5.70
N GLY A 70 -3.32 12.80 5.89
CA GLY A 70 -2.50 12.28 4.79
C GLY A 70 -3.18 11.09 4.10
N VAL A 71 -2.68 10.75 2.93
CA VAL A 71 -3.02 9.49 2.26
C VAL A 71 -1.74 8.70 2.14
N TRP A 72 -1.77 7.46 2.61
CA TRP A 72 -0.64 6.54 2.58
C TRP A 72 -0.88 5.52 1.49
N ASP A 73 0.05 5.46 0.54
CA ASP A 73 0.07 4.47 -0.52
C ASP A 73 1.20 3.47 -0.22
N LEU A 74 0.93 2.16 -0.35
CA LEU A 74 1.90 1.08 -0.18
C LEU A 74 1.92 0.23 -1.45
N LYS A 75 3.11 -0.07 -1.97
CA LYS A 75 3.28 -0.96 -3.14
C LYS A 75 4.26 -2.08 -2.81
N PHE A 76 3.76 -3.31 -2.89
CA PHE A 76 4.56 -4.51 -2.67
C PHE A 76 4.56 -5.37 -3.94
N GLU A 77 5.75 -5.69 -4.43
CA GLU A 77 5.95 -6.53 -5.60
C GLU A 77 6.09 -7.98 -5.19
N LYS A 78 5.40 -8.89 -5.89
CA LYS A 78 5.58 -10.33 -5.74
C LYS A 78 6.90 -10.77 -6.38
N VAL A 79 7.75 -11.47 -5.64
CA VAL A 79 9.09 -11.89 -6.12
C VAL A 79 9.25 -13.38 -6.41
N ASP A 80 8.28 -14.23 -6.02
CA ASP A 80 8.35 -15.70 -6.12
C ASP A 80 7.13 -16.36 -6.79
#